data_AF-U5H4D8-F1
#
_entry.id   AF-U5H4D8-F1
#
_cell.length_a   1.000
_cell.length_b   1.000
_cell.length_c   1.000
_cell.angle_alpha   90.00
_cell.angle_beta   90.00
_cell.angle_gamma   90.00
#
_symmetry.space_group_name_H-M   'P 1'
#
loop_
_entity.id
_entity.type
_entity.pdbx_description
1 polymer ?
#
loop_
_entity_poly.entity_id
_entity_poly.type
_entity_poly.pdbx_seq_one_letter_code
_entity_poly.pdbx_strand_id
1 'polypeptide(L)'
;MTMDPLVSTRVSIRWPPNAASEDCDVLVIQGRTGFFLDLRIFVDGHQRQGEIDWATAGWKKLLPASADGQPRASFAPLIDSRQCAPEYTPPPAADEDKSIPADEGTFTTLPNGDVLETGSMPNPDVPGSPIQEYEEVWRRLLLPKVVKCLILAREDDKVFWGRVAGWEVGMGVDYQSKFWATRRDLNGSGEWKDVVGDGKVDGKRRPLGETRAGDEDPPKEGDVITTEDGKRWRVIENST
;
A
#
# COMPACT_ATOMS: atom_id res chain seq x y z
N MET A 1 14.12 -12.27 6.23
CA MET A 1 13.26 -12.30 7.42
C MET A 1 11.86 -12.06 6.93
N THR A 2 10.92 -12.96 7.22
CA THR A 2 9.50 -12.78 6.89
C THR A 2 8.87 -11.84 7.92
N MET A 3 8.10 -10.86 7.45
CA MET A 3 7.29 -9.99 8.31
C MET A 3 5.94 -10.67 8.61
N ASP A 4 5.27 -10.26 9.67
CA ASP A 4 3.86 -10.61 9.84
C ASP A 4 3.01 -9.84 8.83
N PRO A 5 1.96 -10.46 8.26
CA PRO A 5 1.03 -9.74 7.41
C PRO A 5 0.29 -8.69 8.23
N LEU A 6 -0.03 -7.58 7.60
CA LEU A 6 -0.63 -6.44 8.29
C LEU A 6 -1.71 -5.80 7.42
N VAL A 7 -2.78 -5.39 8.09
CA VAL A 7 -3.79 -4.49 7.53
C VAL A 7 -4.01 -3.38 8.55
N SER A 8 -3.87 -2.14 8.12
CA SER A 8 -4.04 -0.96 8.98
C SER A 8 -4.87 0.11 8.31
N THR A 9 -5.57 0.88 9.13
CA THR A 9 -6.21 2.15 8.74
C THR A 9 -5.60 3.29 9.52
N ARG A 10 -5.51 4.47 8.91
CA ARG A 10 -5.00 5.66 9.59
C ARG A 10 -6.12 6.32 10.39
N VAL A 11 -5.84 6.59 11.65
CA VAL A 11 -6.74 7.25 12.60
C VAL A 11 -6.62 8.77 12.46
N SER A 12 -5.40 9.25 12.24
CA SER A 12 -5.13 10.66 12.01
C SER A 12 -3.74 10.88 11.44
N ILE A 13 -3.56 11.97 10.72
CA ILE A 13 -2.28 12.58 10.38
C ILE A 13 -2.21 13.99 10.96
N ARG A 14 -1.01 14.43 11.34
CA ARG A 14 -0.73 15.85 11.57
C ARG A 14 0.67 16.23 11.15
N TRP A 15 0.81 17.53 10.97
CA TRP A 15 2.06 18.24 10.77
C TRP A 15 2.22 19.22 11.93
N PRO A 16 2.90 18.86 13.04
CA PRO A 16 2.99 19.71 14.22
C PRO A 16 3.48 21.13 13.89
N PRO A 17 2.92 22.17 14.54
CA PRO A 17 2.00 22.13 15.67
C PRO A 17 0.51 22.03 15.29
N ASN A 18 0.16 21.78 14.02
CA ASN A 18 -1.23 21.70 13.60
C ASN A 18 -1.97 20.54 14.30
N ALA A 19 -3.28 20.73 14.50
CA ALA A 19 -4.13 19.71 15.07
C ALA A 19 -4.19 18.47 14.15
N ALA A 20 -4.38 17.29 14.76
CA ALA A 20 -4.59 16.06 14.02
C ALA A 20 -5.96 16.00 13.37
N SER A 21 -6.00 15.47 12.15
CA SER A 21 -7.21 15.27 11.36
C SER A 21 -7.09 13.99 10.53
N GLU A 22 -8.23 13.51 10.04
CA GLU A 22 -8.30 12.47 9.01
C GLU A 22 -9.44 12.82 8.07
N ASP A 23 -9.12 13.09 6.82
CA ASP A 23 -10.07 13.37 5.74
C ASP A 23 -10.08 12.27 4.68
N CYS A 24 -9.31 11.19 4.90
CA CYS A 24 -9.21 10.04 4.02
C CYS A 24 -9.64 8.74 4.72
N ASP A 25 -10.33 7.89 3.98
CA ASP A 25 -10.42 6.46 4.27
C ASP A 25 -9.12 5.82 3.77
N VAL A 26 -8.19 5.59 4.71
CA VAL A 26 -6.87 5.04 4.43
C VAL A 26 -6.86 3.54 4.72
N LEU A 27 -6.35 2.75 3.78
CA LEU A 27 -6.04 1.33 3.98
C LEU A 27 -4.63 1.02 3.50
N VAL A 28 -3.84 0.41 4.38
CA VAL A 28 -2.56 -0.20 4.04
C VAL A 28 -2.68 -1.70 4.23
N ILE A 29 -2.36 -2.46 3.18
CA ILE A 29 -2.16 -3.91 3.25
C ILE A 29 -0.68 -4.23 3.03
N GLN A 30 -0.16 -5.19 3.79
CA GLN A 30 1.23 -5.64 3.71
C GLN A 30 1.31 -7.17 3.79
N GLY A 31 2.04 -7.76 2.85
CA GLY A 31 2.37 -9.19 2.87
C GLY A 31 3.52 -9.53 3.83
N ARG A 32 3.86 -10.81 3.90
CA ARG A 32 5.01 -11.32 4.67
C ARG A 32 6.34 -11.01 4.02
N THR A 33 6.35 -10.78 2.71
CA THR A 33 7.51 -10.32 1.93
C THR A 33 7.89 -8.87 2.27
N GLY A 34 7.01 -8.12 2.92
CA GLY A 34 7.18 -6.69 3.16
C GLY A 34 6.67 -5.82 1.99
N PHE A 35 6.13 -6.42 0.93
CA PHE A 35 5.45 -5.66 -0.12
C PHE A 35 4.15 -5.06 0.45
N PHE A 36 3.93 -3.78 0.20
CA PHE A 36 2.77 -3.05 0.68
C PHE A 36 2.00 -2.37 -0.44
N LEU A 37 0.71 -2.13 -0.19
CA LEU A 37 -0.15 -1.26 -0.97
C LEU A 37 -0.86 -0.32 0.02
N ASP A 38 -0.67 0.99 -0.14
CA ASP A 38 -1.32 2.08 0.59
C ASP A 38 -2.29 2.79 -0.35
N LEU A 39 -3.56 2.88 0.04
CA LEU A 39 -4.59 3.61 -0.68
C LEU A 39 -5.33 4.57 0.25
N ARG A 40 -5.36 5.84 -0.14
CA ARG A 40 -6.04 6.94 0.56
C ARG A 40 -7.08 7.55 -0.37
N ILE A 41 -8.34 7.47 0.04
CA ILE A 41 -9.49 8.01 -0.69
C ILE A 41 -10.21 9.00 0.20
N PHE A 42 -10.62 10.15 -0.32
CA PHE A 42 -11.36 11.13 0.49
C PHE A 42 -12.69 10.58 0.99
N VAL A 43 -12.97 10.79 2.29
CA VAL A 43 -14.17 10.31 2.97
C VAL A 43 -15.46 10.99 2.48
N ASP A 44 -16.59 10.39 2.82
CA ASP A 44 -17.91 10.97 2.61
C ASP A 44 -18.02 12.36 3.25
N GLY A 45 -18.53 13.34 2.47
CA GLY A 45 -18.65 14.73 2.92
C GLY A 45 -17.43 15.61 2.65
N HIS A 46 -16.32 15.04 2.15
CA HIS A 46 -15.21 15.84 1.61
C HIS A 46 -15.55 16.40 0.22
N GLN A 47 -14.96 17.55 -0.16
CA GLN A 47 -15.23 18.17 -1.48
C GLN A 47 -14.79 17.30 -2.67
N ARG A 48 -13.81 16.43 -2.44
CA ARG A 48 -13.24 15.47 -3.38
C ARG A 48 -13.63 14.03 -3.06
N GLN A 49 -14.78 13.83 -2.39
CA GLN A 49 -15.25 12.51 -1.92
C GLN A 49 -15.08 11.43 -3.00
N GLY A 50 -14.47 10.30 -2.62
CA GLY A 50 -14.23 9.17 -3.52
C GLY A 50 -13.04 9.33 -4.48
N GLU A 51 -12.44 10.52 -4.58
CA GLU A 51 -11.21 10.70 -5.35
C GLU A 51 -10.00 10.11 -4.60
N ILE A 52 -8.99 9.70 -5.37
CA ILE A 52 -7.71 9.28 -4.81
C ILE A 52 -6.97 10.52 -4.32
N ASP A 53 -6.63 10.52 -3.03
CA ASP A 53 -5.71 11.50 -2.46
C ASP A 53 -4.26 11.08 -2.72
N TRP A 54 -3.95 9.84 -2.34
CA TRP A 54 -2.64 9.23 -2.54
C TRP A 54 -2.79 7.71 -2.64
N ALA A 55 -2.03 7.09 -3.55
CA ALA A 55 -1.90 5.65 -3.64
C ALA A 55 -0.45 5.28 -3.96
N THR A 56 0.13 4.36 -3.18
CA THR A 56 1.50 3.88 -3.37
C THR A 56 1.57 2.37 -3.20
N ALA A 57 2.45 1.72 -3.95
CA ALA A 57 2.80 0.33 -3.75
C ALA A 57 4.31 0.17 -3.83
N GLY A 58 4.88 -0.68 -2.99
CA GLY A 58 6.33 -0.84 -2.95
C GLY A 58 6.80 -1.76 -1.83
N TRP A 59 8.07 -1.58 -1.47
CA TRP A 59 8.76 -2.41 -0.50
C TRP A 59 8.95 -1.69 0.82
N LYS A 60 8.53 -2.34 1.91
CA LYS A 60 8.92 -1.97 3.25
C LYS A 60 10.16 -2.75 3.66
N LYS A 61 11.16 -2.05 4.19
CA LYS A 61 12.36 -2.65 4.76
C LYS A 61 12.49 -2.28 6.22
N LEU A 62 12.67 -3.28 7.09
CA LEU A 62 13.01 -3.02 8.48
C LEU A 62 14.42 -2.46 8.59
N LEU A 63 14.56 -1.40 9.37
CA LEU A 63 15.83 -0.77 9.68
C LEU A 63 16.30 -1.20 11.08
N PRO A 64 17.59 -1.00 11.41
CA PRO A 64 18.02 -1.04 12.80
C PRO A 64 17.14 -0.12 13.65
N ALA A 65 16.79 -0.59 14.85
CA ALA A 65 16.00 0.18 15.80
C ALA A 65 16.65 1.54 16.10
N SER A 66 15.85 2.52 16.50
CA SER A 66 16.35 3.81 16.98
C SER A 66 17.24 3.63 18.21
N ALA A 67 17.95 4.69 18.60
CA ALA A 67 18.76 4.68 19.83
C ALA A 67 17.93 4.31 21.07
N ASP A 68 16.65 4.68 21.08
CA ASP A 68 15.71 4.40 22.15
C ASP A 68 15.01 3.02 22.01
N GLY A 69 15.46 2.19 21.06
CA GLY A 69 14.97 0.84 20.82
C GLY A 69 13.65 0.77 20.05
N GLN A 70 13.18 1.89 19.48
CA GLN A 70 11.92 1.90 18.70
C GLN A 70 12.14 1.25 17.32
N PRO A 71 11.19 0.42 16.85
CA PRO A 71 11.22 -0.11 15.50
C PRO A 71 11.26 1.00 14.45
N ARG A 72 12.01 0.77 13.38
CA ARG A 72 12.12 1.68 12.23
C ARG A 72 11.95 0.92 10.93
N ALA A 73 11.41 1.59 9.92
CA ALA A 73 11.30 1.05 8.57
C ALA A 73 11.54 2.14 7.53
N SER A 74 12.02 1.74 6.35
CA SER A 74 12.04 2.57 5.15
C SER A 74 11.03 2.05 4.13
N PHE A 75 10.45 2.96 3.36
CA PHE A 75 9.48 2.66 2.31
C PHE A 75 10.05 3.05 0.95
N ALA A 76 10.07 2.09 0.03
CA ALA A 76 10.55 2.26 -1.34
C ALA A 76 9.38 2.05 -2.31
N PRO A 77 8.66 3.13 -2.70
CA PRO A 77 7.57 3.02 -3.65
C PRO A 77 8.07 2.62 -5.04
N LEU A 78 7.37 1.70 -5.69
CA LEU A 78 7.54 1.37 -7.10
C LEU A 78 6.58 2.17 -7.99
N ILE A 79 5.39 2.47 -7.45
CA ILE A 79 4.43 3.40 -8.03
C ILE A 79 3.90 4.31 -6.94
N ASP A 80 3.62 5.54 -7.34
CA ASP A 80 3.12 6.61 -6.48
C ASP A 80 2.20 7.49 -7.33
N SER A 81 0.98 7.77 -6.87
CA SER A 81 0.01 8.58 -7.62
C SER A 81 0.29 10.09 -7.60
N ARG A 82 1.08 10.57 -6.63
CA ARG A 82 1.48 11.97 -6.48
C ARG A 82 2.80 12.27 -7.22
N GLN A 83 3.55 11.23 -7.59
CA GLN A 83 4.68 11.33 -8.50
C GLN A 83 4.20 10.90 -9.91
N CYS A 84 4.55 11.64 -10.97
CA CYS A 84 4.30 11.15 -12.32
C CYS A 84 4.92 9.76 -12.48
N ALA A 85 4.19 8.81 -13.07
CA ALA A 85 4.59 7.41 -13.25
C ALA A 85 6.08 7.33 -13.60
N PRO A 86 6.94 6.76 -12.74
CA PRO A 86 8.36 6.79 -13.01
C PRO A 86 8.63 5.95 -14.26
N GLU A 87 9.50 6.44 -15.14
CA GLU A 87 10.34 5.55 -15.92
C GLU A 87 11.09 4.69 -14.89
N TYR A 88 10.56 3.50 -14.59
CA TYR A 88 11.17 2.62 -13.60
C TYR A 88 12.59 2.31 -14.06
N THR A 89 13.55 2.91 -13.36
CA THR A 89 14.95 2.49 -13.41
C THR A 89 15.18 1.81 -12.06
N PRO A 90 15.45 0.48 -12.02
CA PRO A 90 15.83 -0.15 -10.77
C PRO A 90 17.00 0.64 -10.16
N PRO A 91 17.04 0.86 -8.83
CA PRO A 91 18.10 1.64 -8.23
C PRO A 91 19.45 1.05 -8.69
N PRO A 92 20.38 1.88 -9.20
CA PRO A 92 21.72 1.39 -9.47
C PRO A 92 22.25 0.78 -8.17
N ALA A 93 22.90 -0.38 -8.32
CA ALA A 93 23.60 -0.99 -7.21
C ALA A 93 24.55 0.06 -6.61
N ALA A 94 24.25 0.47 -5.38
CA ALA A 94 25.05 1.29 -4.48
C ALA A 94 26.14 2.14 -5.17
N ASP A 95 25.81 3.40 -5.51
CA ASP A 95 26.60 4.59 -5.18
C ASP A 95 26.03 5.82 -5.91
N GLU A 96 26.28 7.00 -5.33
CA GLU A 96 26.04 8.36 -5.87
C GLU A 96 24.71 9.07 -5.47
N ASP A 97 24.72 9.57 -4.24
CA ASP A 97 24.64 11.01 -3.92
C ASP A 97 23.64 11.90 -4.70
N LYS A 98 22.39 11.46 -4.78
CA LYS A 98 21.21 12.35 -4.84
C LYS A 98 20.13 11.78 -3.93
N SER A 99 20.37 11.85 -2.61
CA SER A 99 19.43 11.34 -1.63
C SER A 99 18.20 12.26 -1.55
N ILE A 100 17.17 11.95 -2.33
CA ILE A 100 15.82 12.15 -1.81
C ILE A 100 15.82 11.39 -0.48
N PRO A 101 15.52 12.02 0.67
CA PRO A 101 15.50 11.31 1.93
C PRO A 101 14.60 10.08 1.76
N ALA A 102 15.11 8.90 2.10
CA ALA A 102 14.28 7.72 2.11
C ALA A 102 13.08 7.99 3.02
N ASP A 103 11.87 7.66 2.58
CA ASP A 103 10.69 7.75 3.42
C ASP A 103 10.86 6.75 4.57
N GLU A 104 11.17 7.27 5.76
CA GLU A 104 11.48 6.49 6.95
C GLU A 104 10.52 6.84 8.09
N GLY A 105 9.96 5.81 8.70
CA GLY A 105 9.10 5.91 9.86
C GLY A 105 9.74 5.29 11.10
N THR A 106 9.50 5.91 12.26
CA THR A 106 9.76 5.35 13.59
C THR A 106 8.44 5.05 14.28
N PHE A 107 8.32 3.85 14.86
CA PHE A 107 7.03 3.33 15.33
C PHE A 107 7.00 3.17 16.85
N THR A 108 5.96 3.72 17.48
CA THR A 108 5.70 3.57 18.92
C THR A 108 4.30 3.03 19.14
N THR A 109 4.16 1.93 19.90
CA THR A 109 2.83 1.43 20.28
C THR A 109 2.27 2.32 21.39
N LEU A 110 1.08 2.87 21.16
CA LEU A 110 0.35 3.70 22.10
C LEU A 110 -0.39 2.85 23.16
N PRO A 111 -0.77 3.43 24.31
CA PRO A 111 -1.45 2.67 25.38
C PRO A 111 -2.77 1.99 24.96
N ASN A 112 -3.43 2.49 23.93
CA ASN A 112 -4.68 1.92 23.39
C ASN A 112 -4.43 0.82 22.33
N GLY A 113 -3.17 0.50 22.01
CA GLY A 113 -2.78 -0.49 21.00
C GLY A 113 -2.66 0.05 19.58
N ASP A 114 -3.04 1.30 19.33
CA ASP A 114 -2.73 1.97 18.06
C ASP A 114 -1.21 2.23 17.97
N VAL A 115 -0.69 2.54 16.79
CA VAL A 115 0.74 2.77 16.54
C VAL A 115 0.94 4.20 16.06
N LEU A 116 1.75 4.96 16.78
CA LEU A 116 2.25 6.24 16.32
C LEU A 116 3.46 6.01 15.41
N GLU A 117 3.36 6.47 14.17
CA GLU A 117 4.47 6.62 13.24
C GLU A 117 4.90 8.09 13.21
N THR A 118 6.21 8.31 13.33
CA THR A 118 6.82 9.64 13.19
C THR A 118 7.94 9.58 12.18
N GLY A 119 8.06 10.63 11.38
CA GLY A 119 9.13 10.81 10.41
C GLY A 119 9.16 12.24 9.91
N SER A 120 9.94 12.45 8.85
CA SER A 120 10.15 13.77 8.26
C SER A 120 10.06 13.71 6.75
N MET A 121 9.15 14.50 6.17
CA MET A 121 9.04 14.65 4.71
C MET A 121 8.41 16.01 4.37
N PRO A 122 8.51 16.49 3.12
CA PRO A 122 7.72 17.63 2.65
C PRO A 122 6.22 17.38 2.84
N ASN A 123 5.45 18.38 3.27
CA ASN A 123 3.99 18.22 3.29
C ASN A 123 3.45 18.13 1.86
N PRO A 124 2.92 16.97 1.43
CA PRO A 124 2.46 16.79 0.06
C PRO A 124 1.19 17.59 -0.25
N ASP A 125 0.47 18.06 0.76
CA ASP A 125 -0.73 18.88 0.59
C ASP A 125 -0.39 20.36 0.33
N VAL A 126 0.88 20.74 0.52
CA VAL A 126 1.38 22.10 0.30
C VAL A 126 2.52 22.05 -0.73
N PRO A 127 2.24 22.40 -2.02
CA PRO A 127 3.26 22.37 -3.06
C PRO A 127 4.52 23.16 -2.69
N GLY A 128 5.68 22.50 -2.75
CA GLY A 128 6.97 23.11 -2.40
C GLY A 128 7.19 23.30 -0.89
N SER A 129 6.40 22.62 -0.04
CA SER A 129 6.63 22.59 1.41
C SER A 129 8.06 22.16 1.75
N PRO A 130 8.73 22.80 2.73
CA PRO A 130 10.00 22.31 3.24
C PRO A 130 9.81 20.95 3.94
N ILE A 131 10.91 20.24 4.18
CA ILE A 131 10.88 19.06 5.06
C ILE A 131 10.39 19.48 6.44
N GLN A 132 9.42 18.74 6.97
CA GLN A 132 8.84 18.95 8.30
C GLN A 132 8.49 17.60 8.94
N GLU A 133 8.42 17.60 10.27
CA GLU A 133 8.01 16.41 11.02
C GLU A 133 6.52 16.11 10.76
N TYR A 134 6.19 14.83 10.65
CA TYR A 134 4.83 14.35 10.62
C TYR A 134 4.58 13.36 11.76
N GLU A 135 3.31 13.22 12.10
CA GLU A 135 2.83 12.16 12.97
C GLU A 135 1.59 11.51 12.34
N GLU A 136 1.65 10.19 12.16
CA GLU A 136 0.51 9.38 11.73
C GLU A 136 0.15 8.39 12.84
N VAL A 137 -1.13 8.29 13.19
CA VAL A 137 -1.63 7.29 14.14
C VAL A 137 -2.34 6.21 13.35
N TRP A 138 -1.91 4.96 13.53
CA TRP A 138 -2.37 3.80 12.78
C TRP A 138 -3.09 2.81 13.68
N ARG A 139 -4.27 2.36 13.24
CA ARG A 139 -5.00 1.26 13.86
C ARG A 139 -4.82 -0.01 13.05
N ARG A 140 -4.32 -1.05 13.72
CA ARG A 140 -4.24 -2.40 13.12
C ARG A 140 -5.63 -3.03 13.09
N LEU A 141 -6.05 -3.48 11.92
CA LEU A 141 -7.28 -4.24 11.77
C LEU A 141 -7.07 -5.68 12.21
N LEU A 142 -8.11 -6.29 12.79
CA LEU A 142 -8.04 -7.65 13.29
C LEU A 142 -7.94 -8.63 12.13
N LEU A 143 -6.89 -9.45 12.16
CA LEU A 143 -6.69 -10.53 11.19
C LEU A 143 -7.17 -11.87 11.75
N PRO A 144 -7.68 -12.78 10.90
CA PRO A 144 -7.94 -14.14 11.30
C PRO A 144 -6.63 -14.85 11.71
N LYS A 145 -6.73 -15.96 12.45
CA LYS A 145 -5.55 -16.75 12.86
C LYS A 145 -4.70 -17.24 11.68
N VAL A 146 -5.36 -17.52 10.56
CA VAL A 146 -4.72 -17.98 9.33
C VAL A 146 -4.93 -16.89 8.28
N VAL A 147 -3.83 -16.30 7.80
CA VAL A 147 -3.85 -15.11 6.95
C VAL A 147 -3.34 -15.46 5.57
N LYS A 148 -4.28 -15.63 4.65
CA LYS A 148 -3.96 -15.74 3.22
C LYS A 148 -3.46 -14.41 2.69
N CYS A 149 -2.31 -14.42 2.03
CA CYS A 149 -1.73 -13.30 1.31
C CYS A 149 -1.51 -13.69 -0.14
N LEU A 150 -1.90 -12.81 -1.07
CA LEU A 150 -1.62 -12.93 -2.49
C LEU A 150 -1.24 -11.55 -3.03
N ILE A 151 -0.01 -11.41 -3.50
CA ILE A 151 0.48 -10.15 -4.07
C ILE A 151 1.03 -10.44 -5.45
N LEU A 152 0.59 -9.65 -6.42
CA LEU A 152 0.93 -9.79 -7.83
C LEU A 152 1.44 -8.47 -8.38
N ALA A 153 2.41 -8.55 -9.28
CA ALA A 153 2.81 -7.46 -10.15
C ALA A 153 2.58 -7.86 -11.60
N ARG A 154 1.99 -6.99 -12.42
CA ARG A 154 2.00 -7.18 -13.87
C ARG A 154 3.44 -7.08 -14.35
N GLU A 155 3.84 -7.88 -15.34
CA GLU A 155 5.26 -7.95 -15.77
C GLU A 155 5.87 -6.63 -16.27
N ASP A 156 5.06 -5.64 -16.62
CA ASP A 156 5.52 -4.29 -16.96
C ASP A 156 5.74 -3.38 -15.73
N ASP A 157 5.56 -3.93 -14.52
CA ASP A 157 5.69 -3.28 -13.22
C ASP A 157 4.85 -2.00 -13.06
N LYS A 158 3.78 -1.87 -13.86
CA LYS A 158 2.86 -0.71 -13.85
C LYS A 158 1.57 -0.95 -13.10
N VAL A 159 1.29 -2.18 -12.70
CA VAL A 159 0.06 -2.56 -11.99
C VAL A 159 0.37 -3.58 -10.92
N PHE A 160 -0.14 -3.34 -9.72
CA PHE A 160 0.02 -4.19 -8.56
C PHE A 160 -1.35 -4.56 -8.00
N TRP A 161 -1.45 -5.78 -7.49
CA TRP A 161 -2.68 -6.30 -6.90
C TRP A 161 -2.33 -7.10 -5.65
N GLY A 162 -2.92 -6.73 -4.52
CA GLY A 162 -2.71 -7.39 -3.23
C GLY A 162 -4.02 -7.82 -2.59
N ARG A 163 -4.02 -9.00 -1.99
CA ARG A 163 -5.06 -9.47 -1.07
C ARG A 163 -4.40 -9.93 0.21
N VAL A 164 -4.83 -9.40 1.34
CA VAL A 164 -4.39 -9.81 2.68
C VAL A 164 -5.64 -10.03 3.53
N ALA A 165 -5.87 -11.27 3.96
CA ALA A 165 -7.10 -11.68 4.64
C ALA A 165 -8.37 -11.23 3.87
N GLY A 166 -9.21 -10.40 4.50
CA GLY A 166 -10.47 -9.89 3.96
C GLY A 166 -10.33 -8.57 3.20
N TRP A 167 -9.12 -8.15 2.82
CA TRP A 167 -8.91 -6.88 2.13
C TRP A 167 -8.18 -7.09 0.82
N GLU A 168 -8.61 -6.38 -0.21
CA GLU A 168 -8.03 -6.42 -1.54
C GLU A 168 -7.81 -4.99 -2.05
N VAL A 169 -6.61 -4.73 -2.57
CA VAL A 169 -6.23 -3.44 -3.17
C VAL A 169 -5.58 -3.71 -4.52
N GLY A 170 -6.01 -2.97 -5.54
CA GLY A 170 -5.38 -2.97 -6.85
C GLY A 170 -5.07 -1.54 -7.27
N MET A 171 -3.90 -1.31 -7.87
CA MET A 171 -3.53 0.03 -8.34
C MET A 171 -2.53 -0.04 -9.48
N GLY A 172 -2.46 1.04 -10.25
CA GLY A 172 -1.48 1.17 -11.30
C GLY A 172 -1.77 2.32 -12.25
N VAL A 173 -1.07 2.30 -13.38
CA VAL A 173 -1.25 3.28 -14.46
C VAL A 173 -1.82 2.60 -15.69
N ASP A 174 -2.78 3.25 -16.34
CA ASP A 174 -3.33 2.78 -17.60
C ASP A 174 -2.45 3.18 -18.80
N TYR A 175 -2.86 2.79 -20.00
CA TYR A 175 -2.12 3.07 -21.24
C TYR A 175 -2.06 4.56 -21.60
N GLN A 176 -2.87 5.40 -20.95
CA GLN A 176 -2.86 6.86 -21.10
C GLN A 176 -2.06 7.53 -19.96
N SER A 177 -1.31 6.75 -19.18
CA SER A 177 -0.56 7.21 -18.01
C SER A 177 -1.44 7.81 -16.90
N LYS A 178 -2.73 7.48 -16.89
CA LYS A 178 -3.62 7.88 -15.80
C LYS A 178 -3.54 6.87 -14.66
N PHE A 179 -3.29 7.36 -13.45
CA PHE A 179 -3.30 6.53 -12.24
C PHE A 179 -4.71 6.06 -11.90
N TRP A 180 -4.83 4.86 -11.38
CA TRP A 180 -6.06 4.31 -10.86
C TRP A 180 -5.79 3.41 -9.66
N ALA A 181 -6.77 3.30 -8.78
CA ALA A 181 -6.77 2.36 -7.67
C ALA A 181 -8.19 1.86 -7.36
N THR A 182 -8.28 0.69 -6.74
CA THR A 182 -9.51 0.05 -6.31
C THR A 182 -9.25 -0.68 -5.00
N ARG A 183 -10.27 -0.73 -4.14
CA ARG A 183 -10.26 -1.49 -2.89
C ARG A 183 -11.55 -2.28 -2.76
N ARG A 184 -11.47 -3.46 -2.14
CA ARG A 184 -12.64 -4.21 -1.70
C ARG A 184 -12.42 -4.77 -0.31
N ASP A 185 -13.49 -4.75 0.47
CA ASP A 185 -13.50 -5.23 1.84
C ASP A 185 -14.49 -6.40 1.95
N LEU A 186 -14.04 -7.49 2.53
CA LEU A 186 -14.88 -8.63 2.87
C LEU A 186 -15.66 -8.29 4.14
N ASN A 187 -16.98 -8.25 4.04
CA ASN A 187 -17.83 -7.98 5.19
C ASN A 187 -18.03 -9.24 6.07
N GLY A 188 -18.71 -9.07 7.21
CA GLY A 188 -18.99 -10.17 8.12
C GLY A 188 -19.93 -11.26 7.57
N SER A 189 -20.65 -11.02 6.47
CA SER A 189 -21.47 -12.03 5.77
C SER A 189 -20.69 -12.78 4.68
N GLY A 190 -19.42 -12.45 4.46
CA GLY A 190 -18.59 -13.05 3.41
C GLY A 190 -18.81 -12.46 2.02
N GLU A 191 -19.46 -11.30 1.93
CA GLU A 191 -19.64 -10.56 0.68
C GLU A 191 -18.57 -9.48 0.54
N TRP A 192 -18.03 -9.34 -0.66
CA TRP A 192 -17.08 -8.28 -0.99
C TRP A 192 -17.83 -7.00 -1.31
N LYS A 193 -17.48 -5.91 -0.63
CA LYS A 193 -17.96 -4.56 -0.92
C LYS A 193 -16.87 -3.77 -1.64
N ASP A 194 -17.20 -3.22 -2.80
CA ASP A 194 -16.33 -2.30 -3.52
C ASP A 194 -16.23 -0.95 -2.81
N VAL A 195 -15.00 -0.47 -2.65
CA VAL A 195 -14.63 0.90 -2.31
C VAL A 195 -13.84 1.44 -3.49
N VAL A 196 -14.51 2.25 -4.31
CA VAL A 196 -13.97 2.70 -5.60
C VAL A 196 -13.24 4.02 -5.40
N GLY A 197 -11.92 4.05 -5.62
CA GLY A 197 -11.20 5.25 -6.03
C GLY A 197 -11.39 5.51 -7.54
N ASP A 198 -10.93 6.65 -8.09
CA ASP A 198 -11.12 7.22 -9.46
C ASP A 198 -11.04 6.31 -10.72
N GLY A 199 -11.72 5.17 -10.73
CA GLY A 199 -11.66 4.18 -11.79
C GLY A 199 -12.81 3.20 -11.71
N LYS A 200 -13.77 3.36 -12.62
CA LYS A 200 -14.70 2.28 -12.97
C LYS A 200 -13.87 1.05 -13.39
N VAL A 201 -14.24 -0.11 -12.85
CA VAL A 201 -13.59 -1.42 -13.07
C VAL A 201 -13.77 -1.94 -14.52
N ASP A 202 -14.50 -1.21 -15.37
CA ASP A 202 -14.73 -1.60 -16.76
C ASP A 202 -13.41 -1.68 -17.54
N GLY A 203 -13.05 -2.90 -17.95
CA GLY A 203 -11.80 -3.22 -18.63
C GLY A 203 -10.58 -3.48 -17.73
N LYS A 204 -10.70 -3.30 -16.41
CA LYS A 204 -9.64 -3.52 -15.42
C LYS A 204 -9.90 -4.84 -14.68
N ARG A 205 -9.80 -5.95 -15.41
CA ARG A 205 -10.08 -7.30 -14.89
C ARG A 205 -9.12 -7.68 -13.76
N ARG A 206 -9.69 -8.29 -12.71
CA ARG A 206 -8.96 -8.95 -11.63
C ARG A 206 -8.06 -10.04 -12.21
N PRO A 207 -6.77 -10.11 -11.85
CA PRO A 207 -5.85 -11.05 -12.49
C PRO A 207 -6.31 -12.50 -12.32
N LEU A 208 -6.75 -12.86 -11.12
CA LEU A 208 -7.02 -14.24 -10.74
C LEU A 208 -8.49 -14.55 -10.42
N GLY A 209 -9.40 -13.62 -10.69
CA GLY A 209 -10.80 -13.76 -10.28
C GLY A 209 -10.94 -13.98 -8.76
N GLU A 210 -11.99 -14.68 -8.34
CA GLU A 210 -12.24 -15.01 -6.92
C GLU A 210 -11.61 -16.34 -6.49
N THR A 211 -11.24 -17.20 -7.46
CA THR A 211 -11.16 -18.65 -7.27
C THR A 211 -9.77 -19.26 -7.07
N ARG A 212 -8.65 -18.59 -7.39
CA ARG A 212 -7.33 -19.27 -7.31
C ARG A 212 -6.67 -19.34 -5.93
N ALA A 213 -7.28 -18.78 -4.89
CA ALA A 213 -6.77 -18.87 -3.52
C ALA A 213 -7.14 -20.23 -2.86
N GLY A 214 -6.64 -21.33 -3.42
CA GLY A 214 -6.91 -22.69 -2.93
C GLY A 214 -7.03 -23.80 -3.97
N ASP A 215 -6.53 -23.60 -5.20
CA ASP A 215 -6.41 -24.66 -6.20
C ASP A 215 -5.41 -25.75 -5.74
N GLU A 216 -5.48 -26.96 -6.32
CA GLU A 216 -4.63 -28.11 -5.93
C GLU A 216 -3.12 -27.84 -6.09
N ASP A 217 -2.73 -26.88 -6.93
CA ASP A 217 -1.35 -26.39 -7.09
C ASP A 217 -1.34 -24.86 -7.23
N PRO A 218 -1.36 -24.10 -6.12
CA PRO A 218 -1.39 -22.65 -6.17
C PRO A 218 -0.03 -22.10 -6.65
N PRO A 219 -0.01 -21.00 -7.43
CA PRO A 219 1.24 -20.47 -7.97
C PRO A 219 2.13 -19.96 -6.84
N LYS A 220 3.43 -20.20 -6.94
CA LYS A 220 4.42 -19.90 -5.91
C LYS A 220 5.02 -18.52 -6.12
N GLU A 221 5.62 -17.96 -5.07
CA GLU A 221 6.44 -16.76 -5.20
C GLU A 221 7.49 -16.94 -6.32
N GLY A 222 7.56 -15.94 -7.21
CA GLY A 222 8.41 -15.95 -8.40
C GLY A 222 7.74 -16.51 -9.67
N ASP A 223 6.63 -17.25 -9.55
CA ASP A 223 5.92 -17.77 -10.73
C ASP A 223 5.34 -16.64 -11.58
N VAL A 224 5.21 -16.90 -12.89
CA VAL A 224 4.47 -16.03 -13.81
C VAL A 224 3.18 -16.72 -14.21
N ILE A 225 2.07 -16.06 -13.96
CA ILE A 225 0.73 -16.49 -14.35
C ILE A 225 0.23 -15.67 -15.54
N THR A 226 -0.47 -16.33 -16.46
CA THR A 226 -1.17 -15.65 -17.56
C THR A 226 -2.67 -15.65 -17.27
N THR A 227 -3.28 -14.49 -17.37
CA THR A 227 -4.69 -14.26 -17.10
C THR A 227 -5.51 -14.42 -18.39
N GLU A 228 -6.83 -14.56 -18.30
CA GLU A 228 -7.70 -14.81 -19.47
C GLU A 228 -7.59 -13.71 -20.55
N ASP A 229 -7.29 -12.47 -20.13
CA ASP A 229 -7.05 -11.34 -21.03
C ASP A 229 -5.63 -11.28 -21.60
N GLY A 230 -4.84 -12.36 -21.44
CA GLY A 230 -3.49 -12.52 -21.97
C GLY A 230 -2.41 -11.74 -21.21
N LYS A 231 -2.75 -11.04 -20.13
CA LYS A 231 -1.77 -10.33 -19.32
C LYS A 231 -0.97 -11.32 -18.47
N ARG A 232 0.30 -10.99 -18.26
CA ARG A 232 1.23 -11.80 -17.48
C ARG A 232 1.56 -11.11 -16.17
N TRP A 233 1.52 -11.88 -15.08
CA TRP A 233 1.71 -11.37 -13.73
C TRP A 233 2.73 -12.24 -12.99
N ARG A 234 3.68 -11.59 -12.34
CA ARG A 234 4.62 -12.19 -11.41
C ARG A 234 3.95 -12.31 -10.04
N VAL A 235 4.05 -13.47 -9.42
CA VAL A 235 3.65 -13.68 -8.03
C VAL A 235 4.73 -13.12 -7.13
N ILE A 236 4.45 -11.98 -6.49
CA ILE A 236 5.31 -11.42 -5.44
C ILE A 236 5.16 -12.24 -4.17
N GLU A 237 3.94 -12.65 -3.84
CA GLU A 237 3.68 -13.46 -2.66
C GLU A 237 2.43 -14.33 -2.88
N ASN A 238 2.49 -15.58 -2.42
CA ASN A 238 1.32 -16.41 -2.19
C ASN A 238 1.57 -17.25 -0.94
N SER A 239 0.98 -16.84 0.19
CA SER A 239 1.27 -17.40 1.51
C SER A 239 0.00 -17.56 2.36
N THR A 240 0.08 -18.36 3.42
CA THR A 240 -1.03 -18.64 4.36
C THR A 240 -0.55 -18.56 5.81
#